data_AF-A0A7S2UZI3-F1
#
_entry.id   AF-A0A7S2UZI3-F1
#
_cell.length_a   1.000
_cell.length_b   1.000
_cell.length_c   1.000
_cell.angle_alpha   90.00
_cell.angle_beta   90.00
_cell.angle_gamma   90.00
#
_symmetry.space_group_name_H-M   'P 1'
#
loop_
_entity.id
_entity.type
_entity.pdbx_description
1 polymer ?
#
loop_
_entity_poly.entity_id
_entity_poly.type
_entity_poly.pdbx_seq_one_letter_code
_entity_poly.pdbx_strand_id
1 'polypeptide(L)'
;PGVSEHEQVRNQAAAHLLRTQFWEEQDKNKAAAAEFKDAIFSGNKRKSGEGANGAEPDPKRVAIGEAVVPDELKGTELAEAQDAVKGRMKEKFGAQLDKYKESVEDTVRLWETGWKDRYYADKYKEKDIAEGGGREKVFRSYIEGLCWVMHYYYKGCASWEWYYPFHYAPFASDLVDIG
;
A
#
# COMPACT_ATOMS: atom_id res chain seq x y z
N PRO A 1 -24.07 24.60 -34.56
CA PRO A 1 -24.65 25.25 -33.36
C PRO A 1 -23.53 25.63 -32.37
N GLY A 2 -23.09 26.89 -32.39
CA GLY A 2 -22.07 27.41 -31.48
C GLY A 2 -22.66 27.63 -30.08
N VAL A 3 -21.94 27.17 -29.06
CA VAL A 3 -22.27 27.45 -27.65
C VAL A 3 -22.26 28.96 -27.45
N SER A 4 -23.30 29.51 -26.82
CA SER A 4 -23.38 30.96 -26.60
C SER A 4 -22.28 31.44 -25.65
N GLU A 5 -21.73 32.63 -25.88
CA GLU A 5 -20.62 33.21 -25.11
C GLU A 5 -20.91 33.22 -23.59
N HIS A 6 -22.15 33.48 -23.21
CA HIS A 6 -22.62 33.45 -21.82
C HIS A 6 -22.57 32.05 -21.18
N GLU A 7 -22.86 31.00 -21.96
CA GLU A 7 -22.78 29.61 -21.53
C GLU A 7 -21.33 29.13 -21.44
N GLN A 8 -20.47 29.65 -22.31
CA GLN A 8 -19.02 29.44 -22.28
C GLN A 8 -18.39 30.02 -21.01
N VAL A 9 -18.81 31.23 -20.60
CA VAL A 9 -18.39 31.87 -19.35
C VAL A 9 -18.88 31.09 -18.12
N ARG A 10 -20.12 30.58 -18.12
CA ARG A 10 -20.64 29.73 -17.03
C ARG A 10 -19.88 28.41 -16.91
N ASN A 11 -19.55 27.79 -18.03
CA ASN A 11 -18.78 26.53 -18.04
C ASN A 11 -17.33 26.76 -17.58
N GLN A 12 -16.70 27.88 -17.94
CA GLN A 12 -15.39 28.27 -17.41
C GLN A 12 -15.42 28.56 -15.91
N ALA A 13 -16.44 29.28 -15.43
CA ALA A 13 -16.59 29.57 -14.00
C ALA A 13 -16.81 28.29 -13.18
N ALA A 14 -17.64 27.36 -13.67
CA ALA A 14 -17.83 26.05 -13.04
C ALA A 14 -16.53 25.22 -13.03
N ALA A 15 -15.77 25.21 -14.13
CA ALA A 15 -14.49 24.53 -14.19
C ALA A 15 -13.45 25.13 -13.23
N HIS A 16 -13.44 26.46 -13.07
CA HIS A 16 -12.56 27.14 -12.11
C HIS A 16 -12.95 26.78 -10.66
N LEU A 17 -14.24 26.81 -10.34
CA LEU A 17 -14.74 26.43 -9.01
C LEU A 17 -14.42 24.97 -8.65
N LEU A 18 -14.61 24.05 -9.58
CA LEU A 18 -14.25 22.64 -9.38
C LEU A 18 -12.74 22.47 -9.20
N ARG A 19 -11.94 23.20 -9.97
CA ARG A 19 -10.49 23.19 -9.82
C ARG A 19 -10.07 23.72 -8.45
N THR A 20 -10.63 24.85 -7.99
CA THR A 20 -10.32 25.41 -6.67
C THR A 20 -10.77 24.51 -5.53
N GLN A 21 -11.98 23.93 -5.62
CA GLN A 21 -12.48 23.00 -4.60
C GLN A 21 -11.61 21.74 -4.53
N PHE A 22 -11.19 21.20 -5.67
CA PHE A 22 -10.31 20.04 -5.71
C PHE A 22 -8.94 20.33 -5.06
N TRP A 23 -8.33 21.49 -5.35
CA TRP A 23 -7.06 21.89 -4.72
C TRP A 23 -7.23 22.13 -3.21
N GLU A 24 -8.32 22.77 -2.78
CA GLU A 24 -8.61 22.96 -1.35
C GLU A 24 -8.81 21.62 -0.60
N GLU A 25 -9.46 20.64 -1.23
CA GLU A 25 -9.61 19.29 -0.66
C GLU A 25 -8.27 18.56 -0.57
N GLN A 26 -7.40 18.69 -1.58
CA GLN A 26 -6.04 18.15 -1.54
C GLN A 26 -5.22 18.79 -0.41
N ASP A 27 -5.29 20.10 -0.24
CA ASP A 27 -4.56 20.81 0.83
C ASP A 27 -5.05 20.39 2.23
N LYS A 28 -6.37 20.24 2.41
CA LYS A 28 -6.94 19.72 3.67
C LYS A 28 -6.49 18.29 3.96
N ASN A 29 -6.43 17.44 2.95
CA ASN A 29 -6.01 16.04 3.08
C ASN A 29 -4.51 15.92 3.42
N LYS A 30 -3.68 16.78 2.82
CA LYS A 30 -2.25 16.89 3.11
C LYS A 30 -1.98 17.43 4.51
N ALA A 31 -2.73 18.44 4.93
CA ALA A 31 -2.67 18.98 6.28
C ALA A 31 -3.09 17.94 7.33
N ALA A 32 -4.18 17.19 7.07
CA ALA A 32 -4.62 16.11 7.95
C ALA A 32 -3.57 15.00 8.08
N ALA A 33 -2.83 14.68 7.00
CA ALA A 33 -1.72 13.74 7.05
C ALA A 33 -0.58 14.21 7.97
N ALA A 34 -0.24 15.50 7.91
CA ALA A 34 0.80 16.11 8.73
C ALA A 34 0.39 16.17 10.20
N GLU A 35 -0.86 16.55 10.49
CA GLU A 35 -1.41 16.57 11.84
C GLU A 35 -1.51 15.16 12.44
N PHE A 36 -1.91 14.16 11.64
CA PHE A 36 -1.94 12.78 12.09
C PHE A 36 -0.53 12.28 12.45
N LYS A 37 0.45 12.54 11.58
CA LYS A 37 1.87 12.25 11.84
C LYS A 37 2.35 12.90 13.13
N ASP A 38 2.05 14.18 13.31
CA ASP A 38 2.41 14.91 14.52
C ASP A 38 1.66 14.35 15.73
N ALA A 39 0.40 13.94 15.63
CA ALA A 39 -0.33 13.33 16.75
C ALA A 39 0.31 12.01 17.19
N ILE A 40 0.81 11.19 16.25
CA ILE A 40 1.49 9.93 16.56
C ILE A 40 2.91 10.16 17.12
N PHE A 41 3.64 11.17 16.61
CA PHE A 41 5.08 11.34 16.90
C PHE A 41 5.45 12.63 17.67
N SER A 42 4.49 13.45 18.09
CA SER A 42 4.73 14.73 18.81
C SER A 42 5.49 14.57 20.12
N GLY A 43 5.52 13.37 20.71
CA GLY A 43 6.40 13.05 21.84
C GLY A 43 7.90 12.89 21.51
N ASN A 44 8.28 12.75 20.22
CA ASN A 44 9.57 12.19 19.83
C ASN A 44 10.39 13.06 18.84
N LYS A 45 10.27 14.39 18.93
CA LYS A 45 10.76 15.33 17.92
C LYS A 45 12.25 15.66 18.06
N ARG A 46 13.14 14.97 17.31
CA ARG A 46 14.42 15.56 16.82
C ARG A 46 14.86 15.00 15.44
N LYS A 47 14.96 15.93 14.47
CA LYS A 47 15.64 15.95 13.15
C LYS A 47 15.14 14.96 12.08
N SER A 48 14.47 15.34 10.97
CA SER A 48 14.62 16.36 9.90
C SER A 48 15.14 15.71 8.60
N GLY A 49 14.44 15.93 7.47
CA GLY A 49 15.05 15.82 6.13
C GLY A 49 14.09 15.39 5.02
N GLU A 50 13.72 16.35 4.17
CA GLU A 50 12.90 16.24 2.95
C GLU A 50 13.45 15.28 1.87
N GLY A 51 12.58 14.82 0.98
CA GLY A 51 12.99 14.25 -0.31
C GLY A 51 11.91 13.44 -1.01
N ALA A 52 11.20 14.09 -1.94
CA ALA A 52 10.23 13.48 -2.86
C ALA A 52 10.93 12.68 -3.96
N ASN A 53 10.35 11.55 -4.40
CA ASN A 53 9.91 11.33 -5.78
C ASN A 53 9.34 9.91 -6.00
N GLY A 54 8.37 9.86 -6.91
CA GLY A 54 7.47 8.74 -7.13
C GLY A 54 8.07 7.50 -7.80
N ALA A 55 7.29 6.43 -7.77
CA ALA A 55 7.54 5.18 -8.45
C ALA A 55 6.22 4.53 -8.87
N GLU A 56 6.25 3.95 -10.08
CA GLU A 56 5.18 3.30 -10.84
C GLU A 56 4.40 2.19 -10.10
N PRO A 57 3.17 1.86 -10.56
CA PRO A 57 2.31 0.88 -9.92
C PRO A 57 2.83 -0.56 -10.09
N ASP A 58 3.01 -1.25 -8.96
CA ASP A 58 3.42 -2.65 -8.86
C ASP A 58 2.22 -3.60 -9.17
N PRO A 59 2.29 -4.46 -10.20
CA PRO A 59 1.11 -5.10 -10.80
C PRO A 59 0.66 -6.41 -10.10
N LYS A 60 0.72 -6.49 -8.77
CA LYS A 60 0.48 -7.77 -8.07
C LYS A 60 -0.34 -7.66 -6.77
N ARG A 61 -1.61 -7.26 -6.89
CA ARG A 61 -2.66 -7.70 -5.94
C ARG A 61 -3.94 -8.04 -6.69
N VAL A 62 -4.11 -9.32 -7.05
CA VAL A 62 -5.42 -9.87 -7.38
C VAL A 62 -5.81 -10.78 -6.20
N ALA A 63 -6.58 -10.23 -5.27
CA ALA A 63 -7.30 -11.05 -4.31
C ALA A 63 -8.53 -11.60 -5.02
N ILE A 64 -8.47 -12.86 -5.46
CA ILE A 64 -9.64 -13.57 -5.99
C ILE A 64 -10.46 -13.97 -4.76
N GLY A 65 -11.51 -13.20 -4.47
CA GLY A 65 -12.51 -13.59 -3.47
C GLY A 65 -13.09 -14.95 -3.83
N GLU A 66 -13.16 -15.85 -2.84
CA GLU A 66 -13.76 -17.17 -3.01
C GLU A 66 -15.25 -17.00 -3.30
N ALA A 67 -15.64 -17.21 -4.56
CA ALA A 67 -17.04 -17.20 -4.96
C ALA A 67 -17.75 -18.39 -4.31
N VAL A 68 -18.49 -18.11 -3.24
CA VAL A 68 -19.39 -19.06 -2.57
C VAL A 68 -20.47 -19.46 -3.57
N VAL A 69 -20.46 -20.72 -3.97
CA VAL A 69 -21.45 -21.28 -4.90
C VAL A 69 -22.76 -21.46 -4.11
N PRO A 70 -23.88 -20.86 -4.56
CA PRO A 70 -25.18 -21.08 -3.91
C PRO A 70 -25.56 -22.57 -3.91
N ASP A 71 -26.10 -23.04 -2.78
CA ASP A 71 -26.38 -24.47 -2.53
C ASP A 71 -27.33 -25.10 -3.57
N GLU A 72 -28.15 -24.28 -4.23
CA GLU A 72 -29.13 -24.66 -5.25
C GLU A 72 -28.53 -25.08 -6.61
N LEU A 73 -27.24 -24.81 -6.86
CA LEU A 73 -26.54 -25.13 -8.13
C LEU A 73 -25.71 -26.42 -8.09
N LYS A 74 -25.63 -27.09 -6.93
CA LYS A 74 -24.87 -28.34 -6.76
C LYS A 74 -25.45 -29.45 -7.64
N GLY A 75 -24.59 -30.12 -8.41
CA GLY A 75 -24.98 -31.22 -9.29
C GLY A 75 -25.48 -30.82 -10.68
N THR A 76 -25.33 -29.55 -11.07
CA THR A 76 -25.58 -29.09 -12.45
C THR A 76 -24.29 -29.12 -13.28
N GLU A 77 -24.39 -29.35 -14.60
CA GLU A 77 -23.25 -29.25 -15.53
C GLU A 77 -22.49 -27.93 -15.40
N LEU A 78 -23.18 -26.85 -15.02
CA LEU A 78 -22.60 -25.51 -14.84
C LEU A 78 -21.71 -25.44 -13.60
N ALA A 79 -22.08 -26.12 -12.50
CA ALA A 79 -21.25 -26.24 -11.31
C ALA A 79 -20.03 -27.15 -11.56
N GLU A 80 -20.21 -28.26 -12.29
CA GLU A 80 -19.10 -29.13 -12.68
C GLU A 80 -18.12 -28.41 -13.64
N ALA A 81 -18.65 -27.61 -14.58
CA ALA A 81 -17.82 -26.77 -15.44
C ALA A 81 -17.07 -25.70 -14.65
N GLN A 82 -17.68 -25.10 -13.63
CA GLN A 82 -17.03 -24.14 -12.72
C GLN A 82 -15.93 -24.81 -11.89
N ASP A 83 -16.16 -26.01 -11.35
CA ASP A 83 -15.16 -26.75 -10.58
C ASP A 83 -14.01 -27.23 -11.46
N ALA A 84 -14.30 -27.67 -12.70
CA ALA A 84 -13.28 -27.99 -13.68
C ALA A 84 -12.45 -26.76 -14.08
N VAL A 85 -13.07 -25.59 -14.23
CA VAL A 85 -12.36 -24.32 -14.48
C VAL A 85 -11.52 -23.93 -13.26
N LYS A 86 -12.06 -23.99 -12.04
CA LYS A 86 -11.33 -23.71 -10.79
C LYS A 86 -10.15 -24.66 -10.60
N GLY A 87 -10.33 -25.96 -10.87
CA GLY A 87 -9.30 -26.98 -10.84
C GLY A 87 -8.16 -26.67 -11.81
N ARG A 88 -8.49 -26.37 -13.08
CA ARG A 88 -7.49 -25.95 -14.08
C ARG A 88 -6.82 -24.63 -13.72
N MET A 89 -7.54 -23.68 -13.13
CA MET A 89 -6.99 -22.40 -12.66
C MET A 89 -5.98 -22.65 -11.54
N LYS A 90 -6.32 -23.49 -10.56
CA LYS A 90 -5.48 -23.87 -9.43
C LYS A 90 -4.23 -24.62 -9.87
N GLU A 91 -4.35 -25.53 -10.83
CA GLU A 91 -3.23 -26.27 -11.41
C GLU A 91 -2.27 -25.33 -12.13
N LYS A 92 -2.78 -24.46 -13.02
CA LYS A 92 -1.95 -23.46 -13.71
C LYS A 92 -1.26 -22.50 -12.74
N PHE A 93 -1.98 -22.04 -11.72
CA PHE A 93 -1.41 -21.16 -10.69
C PHE A 93 -0.37 -21.88 -9.84
N GLY A 94 -0.60 -23.15 -9.51
CA GLY A 94 0.35 -24.01 -8.80
C GLY A 94 1.62 -24.24 -9.61
N ALA A 95 1.50 -24.63 -10.87
CA ALA A 95 2.65 -24.80 -11.77
C ALA A 95 3.44 -23.50 -11.96
N GLN A 96 2.74 -22.36 -12.05
CA GLN A 96 3.37 -21.04 -12.12
C GLN A 96 4.09 -20.67 -10.82
N LEU A 97 3.51 -21.02 -9.67
CA LEU A 97 4.14 -20.81 -8.36
C LEU A 97 5.39 -21.68 -8.18
N ASP A 98 5.35 -22.94 -8.61
CA ASP A 98 6.49 -23.85 -8.51
C ASP A 98 7.64 -23.41 -9.42
N LYS A 99 7.32 -23.00 -10.65
CA LYS A 99 8.31 -22.37 -11.55
C LYS A 99 8.90 -21.08 -10.95
N TYR A 100 8.09 -20.30 -10.23
CA TYR A 100 8.58 -19.10 -9.54
C TYR A 100 9.51 -19.45 -8.39
N LYS A 101 9.16 -20.45 -7.55
CA LYS A 101 10.01 -20.93 -6.44
C LYS A 101 11.38 -21.38 -6.92
N GLU A 102 11.43 -22.08 -8.05
CA GLU A 102 12.69 -22.56 -8.65
C GLU A 102 13.54 -21.41 -9.22
N SER A 103 12.90 -20.34 -9.70
CA SER A 103 13.61 -19.17 -10.26
C SER A 103 14.07 -18.13 -9.23
N VAL A 104 13.58 -18.22 -7.99
CA VAL A 104 13.89 -17.24 -6.93
C VAL A 104 14.92 -17.83 -5.99
N GLU A 105 16.16 -17.33 -6.08
CA GLU A 105 17.22 -17.67 -5.14
C GLU A 105 16.94 -17.03 -3.77
N ASP A 106 16.96 -17.84 -2.70
CA ASP A 106 16.84 -17.32 -1.32
C ASP A 106 18.19 -16.81 -0.83
N THR A 107 18.47 -15.56 -1.16
CA THR A 107 19.68 -14.85 -0.74
C THR A 107 19.69 -14.53 0.77
N VAL A 108 18.53 -14.45 1.41
CA VAL A 108 18.40 -13.99 2.80
C VAL A 108 18.67 -15.12 3.78
N ARG A 109 18.21 -16.34 3.49
CA ARG A 109 18.40 -17.54 4.31
C ARG A 109 18.06 -17.29 5.78
N LEU A 110 16.75 -17.18 6.06
CA LEU A 110 16.23 -16.81 7.38
C LEU A 110 16.61 -17.79 8.51
N TRP A 111 17.08 -19.00 8.17
CA TRP A 111 17.48 -20.04 9.11
C TRP A 111 18.97 -19.98 9.52
N GLU A 112 19.79 -19.16 8.87
CA GLU A 112 21.24 -19.04 9.16
C GLU A 112 21.55 -17.80 10.00
N THR A 113 22.56 -17.87 10.88
CA THR A 113 23.03 -16.71 11.66
C THR A 113 23.38 -15.53 10.75
N GLY A 114 23.07 -14.30 11.17
CA GLY A 114 23.24 -13.09 10.36
C GLY A 114 22.15 -12.84 9.32
N TRP A 115 21.03 -13.58 9.38
CA TRP A 115 19.90 -13.43 8.45
C TRP A 115 19.28 -12.04 8.44
N LYS A 116 19.25 -11.36 9.60
CA LYS A 116 18.62 -10.05 9.73
C LYS A 116 19.38 -8.98 8.94
N ASP A 117 20.71 -9.03 8.98
CA ASP A 117 21.55 -8.11 8.22
C ASP A 117 21.45 -8.40 6.73
N ARG A 118 21.46 -9.68 6.33
CA ARG A 118 21.22 -10.08 4.93
C ARG A 118 19.86 -9.64 4.42
N TYR A 119 18.81 -9.78 5.22
CA TYR A 119 17.46 -9.35 4.85
C TYR A 119 17.42 -7.85 4.54
N TYR A 120 17.93 -7.02 5.45
CA TYR A 120 17.89 -5.57 5.26
C TYR A 120 18.83 -5.12 4.14
N ALA A 121 19.99 -5.78 3.95
CA ALA A 121 20.89 -5.50 2.83
C ALA A 121 20.26 -5.86 1.46
N ASP A 122 19.61 -7.02 1.36
CA ASP A 122 18.97 -7.51 0.13
C ASP A 122 17.70 -6.71 -0.21
N LYS A 123 16.82 -6.50 0.77
CA LYS A 123 15.47 -5.94 0.55
C LYS A 123 15.42 -4.42 0.51
N TYR A 124 16.34 -3.74 1.19
CA TYR A 124 16.33 -2.28 1.31
C TYR A 124 17.62 -1.64 0.79
N LYS A 125 18.47 -2.41 0.09
CA LYS A 125 19.72 -1.95 -0.55
C LYS A 125 20.46 -0.93 0.32
N GLU A 126 21.33 -1.39 1.23
CA GLU A 126 22.25 -0.66 2.14
C GLU A 126 22.19 0.89 2.17
N LYS A 127 22.28 1.58 1.03
CA LYS A 127 22.13 3.03 0.85
C LYS A 127 20.83 3.62 1.41
N ASP A 128 19.66 3.02 1.17
CA ASP A 128 18.39 3.61 1.62
C ASP A 128 18.20 3.53 3.15
N ILE A 129 18.85 2.54 3.78
CA ILE A 129 18.90 2.40 5.25
C ILE A 129 19.98 3.32 5.84
N ALA A 130 21.17 3.40 5.25
CA ALA A 130 22.29 4.15 5.83
C ALA A 130 22.10 5.67 5.77
N GLU A 131 21.54 6.22 4.69
CA GLU A 131 21.38 7.68 4.51
C GLU A 131 20.03 8.20 5.07
N GLY A 132 19.06 7.32 5.32
CA GLY A 132 17.66 7.68 5.61
C GLY A 132 17.20 7.55 7.06
N GLY A 133 18.11 7.35 8.03
CA GLY A 133 17.75 7.11 9.43
C GLY A 133 17.52 5.64 9.78
N GLY A 134 18.05 4.70 9.00
CA GLY A 134 18.17 3.29 9.40
C GLY A 134 16.87 2.49 9.35
N ARG A 135 16.92 1.32 10.02
CA ARG A 135 15.75 0.46 10.32
C ARG A 135 14.66 1.22 11.08
N GLU A 136 15.04 2.34 11.71
CA GLU A 136 14.14 3.17 12.49
C GLU A 136 13.03 3.80 11.67
N LYS A 137 13.36 4.33 10.50
CA LYS A 137 12.36 4.92 9.60
C LYS A 137 11.34 3.89 9.12
N VAL A 138 11.80 2.68 8.80
CA VAL A 138 10.94 1.58 8.34
C VAL A 138 9.92 1.21 9.43
N PHE A 139 10.38 1.01 10.67
CA PHE A 139 9.46 0.66 11.74
C PHE A 139 8.53 1.82 12.11
N ARG A 140 9.02 3.07 12.11
CA ARG A 140 8.18 4.25 12.40
C ARG A 140 7.03 4.36 11.39
N SER A 141 7.33 4.27 10.09
CA SER A 141 6.28 4.28 9.06
C SER A 141 5.35 3.08 9.15
N TYR A 142 5.82 1.93 9.65
CA TYR A 142 4.98 0.75 9.85
C TYR A 142 3.98 0.96 10.99
N ILE A 143 4.43 1.49 12.13
CA ILE A 143 3.56 1.86 13.26
C ILE A 143 2.56 2.95 12.86
N GLU A 144 3.02 3.96 12.12
CA GLU A 144 2.16 5.01 11.58
C GLU A 144 1.02 4.42 10.73
N GLY A 145 1.34 3.42 9.90
CA GLY A 145 0.34 2.70 9.11
C GLY A 145 -0.65 1.89 9.94
N LEU A 146 -0.19 1.23 11.00
CA LEU A 146 -1.09 0.54 11.92
C LEU A 146 -2.05 1.52 12.59
N CYS A 147 -1.55 2.67 13.06
CA CYS A 147 -2.38 3.72 13.63
C CYS A 147 -3.36 4.27 12.59
N TRP A 148 -2.93 4.47 11.34
CA TRP A 148 -3.78 4.97 10.26
C TRP A 148 -4.92 3.99 9.95
N VAL A 149 -4.61 2.69 9.84
CA VAL A 149 -5.62 1.64 9.61
C VAL A 149 -6.60 1.59 10.78
N MET A 150 -6.13 1.63 12.02
CA MET A 150 -7.01 1.63 13.18
C MET A 150 -7.91 2.87 13.18
N HIS A 151 -7.36 4.06 12.94
CA HIS A 151 -8.14 5.29 12.84
C HIS A 151 -9.20 5.22 11.73
N TYR A 152 -8.83 4.66 10.58
CA TYR A 152 -9.73 4.44 9.45
C TYR A 152 -10.99 3.66 9.86
N TYR A 153 -10.83 2.57 10.62
CA TYR A 153 -11.96 1.76 11.07
C TYR A 153 -12.85 2.43 12.13
N TYR A 154 -12.29 3.24 13.03
CA TYR A 154 -13.06 3.82 14.15
C TYR A 154 -13.58 5.23 13.90
N LYS A 155 -12.91 6.03 13.06
CA LYS A 155 -13.15 7.46 12.88
C LYS A 155 -13.27 7.89 11.41
N GLY A 156 -12.98 6.99 10.47
CA GLY A 156 -12.96 7.29 9.03
C GLY A 156 -11.57 7.72 8.55
N CYS A 157 -11.48 8.13 7.27
CA CYS A 157 -10.19 8.38 6.63
C CYS A 157 -9.44 9.56 7.27
N ALA A 158 -8.29 9.28 7.89
CA ALA A 158 -7.40 10.29 8.46
C ALA A 158 -6.66 11.08 7.37
N SER A 159 -6.24 10.40 6.31
CA SER A 159 -5.63 11.00 5.13
C SER A 159 -5.67 10.02 3.96
N TRP A 160 -6.11 10.47 2.79
CA TRP A 160 -6.08 9.70 1.54
C TRP A 160 -4.72 9.78 0.82
N GLU A 161 -3.87 10.73 1.21
CA GLU A 161 -2.52 10.88 0.61
C GLU A 161 -1.50 9.98 1.33
N TRP A 162 -1.80 9.56 2.56
CA TRP A 162 -0.90 8.72 3.33
C TRP A 162 -0.69 7.34 2.67
N TYR A 163 0.58 6.94 2.59
CA TYR A 163 0.97 5.60 2.15
C TYR A 163 2.22 5.14 2.90
N TYR A 164 2.37 3.82 3.01
CA TYR A 164 3.59 3.21 3.55
C TYR A 164 4.68 3.21 2.46
N PRO A 165 5.82 3.90 2.65
CA PRO A 165 6.80 4.16 1.59
C PRO A 165 7.80 3.02 1.37
N PHE A 166 7.54 1.83 1.91
CA PHE A 166 8.41 0.67 1.76
C PHE A 166 7.62 -0.54 1.24
N HIS A 167 8.29 -1.40 0.48
CA HIS A 167 7.66 -2.60 -0.08
C HIS A 167 7.62 -3.77 0.91
N TYR A 168 8.50 -3.74 1.91
CA TYR A 168 8.62 -4.80 2.89
C TYR A 168 8.32 -4.26 4.30
N ALA A 169 7.84 -5.15 5.15
CA ALA A 169 7.59 -4.86 6.56
C ALA A 169 8.89 -5.07 7.36
N PRO A 170 9.11 -4.32 8.45
CA PRO A 170 10.18 -4.59 9.39
C PRO A 170 9.92 -5.91 10.12
N PHE A 171 10.95 -6.48 10.77
CA PHE A 171 10.72 -7.60 11.67
C PHE A 171 10.03 -7.16 12.97
N ALA A 172 9.24 -8.06 13.54
CA ALA A 172 8.63 -7.81 14.86
C ALA A 172 9.67 -7.52 15.95
N SER A 173 10.88 -8.10 15.85
CA SER A 173 11.99 -7.81 16.77
C SER A 173 12.54 -6.39 16.66
N ASP A 174 12.21 -5.64 15.60
CA ASP A 174 12.57 -4.23 15.45
C ASP A 174 11.54 -3.29 16.10
N LEU A 175 10.41 -3.81 16.56
CA LEU A 175 9.34 -3.07 17.25
C LEU A 175 9.63 -2.93 18.75
N VAL A 176 10.81 -2.41 19.08
CA VAL A 176 11.25 -2.13 20.46
C VAL A 176 11.18 -0.63 20.74
N ASP A 177 11.00 -0.24 22.02
CA ASP A 177 10.86 1.16 22.46
C ASP A 177 9.74 1.97 21.76
N ILE A 178 8.52 1.42 21.72
CA ILE A 178 7.32 2.10 21.17
C ILE A 178 6.67 3.04 22.22
N GLY A 179 7.48 3.65 23.10
CA GLY A 179 7.03 4.45 24.25
C GLY A 179 7.20 5.95 24.06
#